data_AF-A0A840V7B5-F1
#
_entry.id   AF-A0A840V7B5-F1
#
_cell.length_a   1.000
_cell.length_b   1.000
_cell.length_c   1.000
_cell.angle_alpha   90.00
_cell.angle_beta   90.00
_cell.angle_gamma   90.00
#
_symmetry.space_group_name_H-M   'P 1'
#
loop_
_entity.id
_entity.type
_entity.pdbx_description
1 polymer ?
#
loop_
_entity_poly.entity_id
_entity_poly.type
_entity_poly.pdbx_seq_one_letter_code
_entity_poly.pdbx_strand_id
1 'polypeptide(L)'
;MNSSIHWMLAGWLAVSTSAAQAEAPERGRDPWAFRMILENKTRMLVLALRPDLWAAYNPANGTLHKVWSGGIQFHGKVYDFGQQNSSTQGVTYYLLEDAFLLTARDESVIPVGWTASGIITGSAWSFSSSPGTTMISPTVDLRRHDQVTLAYQTPGANNRLWVDVSTDGGSSWTAQSWMSIDGAVADGHQKRVAVTGDQVKFRFRRNATGSTATLADVTLFGDYQAWSLEVAGQLEHPRVDWRGYRLIDSTEGIVILYDLVLESGARVAVEESPEALEGASLERRFTVTGLPTEARLSLELDGVGVPVTHEVSGDAALRSELDETYLDFSNDGEARLETHWTP
;
A
#
# COMPACT_ATOMS: atom_id res chain seq x y z
N MET A 1 -34.28 -47.64 73.55
CA MET A 1 -34.32 -46.17 73.49
C MET A 1 -32.98 -45.68 72.98
N ASN A 2 -33.01 -45.05 71.80
CA ASN A 2 -32.03 -44.15 71.16
C ASN A 2 -30.55 -44.54 71.09
N SER A 3 -29.79 -44.23 70.05
CA SER A 3 -29.98 -43.95 68.61
C SER A 3 -28.55 -43.72 68.12
N SER A 4 -28.13 -44.45 67.09
CA SER A 4 -26.82 -44.32 66.48
C SER A 4 -26.71 -43.00 65.71
N ILE A 5 -25.66 -42.21 65.94
CA ILE A 5 -25.31 -41.03 65.14
C ILE A 5 -24.13 -41.38 64.24
N HIS A 6 -24.35 -41.37 62.93
CA HIS A 6 -23.31 -41.38 61.91
C HIS A 6 -22.90 -39.94 61.58
N TRP A 7 -21.61 -39.66 61.58
CA TRP A 7 -21.04 -38.43 61.03
C TRP A 7 -20.69 -38.67 59.56
N MET A 8 -21.38 -38.00 58.64
CA MET A 8 -20.95 -37.87 57.25
C MET A 8 -20.10 -36.61 57.10
N LEU A 9 -18.82 -36.77 56.77
CA LEU A 9 -18.00 -35.71 56.21
C LEU A 9 -18.30 -35.61 54.71
N ALA A 10 -18.90 -34.51 54.28
CA ALA A 10 -19.01 -34.14 52.88
C ALA A 10 -17.77 -33.34 52.48
N GLY A 11 -16.85 -33.97 51.76
CA GLY A 11 -15.73 -33.29 51.08
C GLY A 11 -16.24 -32.63 49.80
N TRP A 12 -16.14 -31.30 49.73
CA TRP A 12 -16.35 -30.55 48.49
C TRP A 12 -15.07 -30.62 47.66
N LEU A 13 -15.09 -31.37 46.56
CA LEU A 13 -14.09 -31.27 45.51
C LEU A 13 -14.41 -30.01 44.69
N ALA A 14 -13.59 -28.97 44.82
CA ALA A 14 -13.58 -27.86 43.88
C ALA A 14 -12.91 -28.34 42.58
N VAL A 15 -13.71 -28.63 41.56
CA VAL A 15 -13.21 -28.83 40.19
C VAL A 15 -12.89 -27.43 39.65
N SER A 16 -11.62 -27.04 39.72
CA SER A 16 -11.13 -25.89 38.97
C SER A 16 -11.02 -26.30 37.50
N THR A 17 -12.02 -25.94 36.70
CA THR A 17 -11.88 -25.91 35.24
C THR A 17 -10.89 -24.82 34.89
N SER A 18 -9.62 -25.16 34.63
CA SER A 18 -8.73 -24.24 33.91
C SER A 18 -9.29 -24.12 32.49
N ALA A 19 -9.81 -22.93 32.12
CA ALA A 19 -9.95 -22.60 30.72
C ALA A 19 -8.57 -22.78 30.09
N ALA A 20 -8.46 -23.66 29.08
CA ALA A 20 -7.23 -23.80 28.33
C ALA A 20 -6.94 -22.43 27.71
N GLN A 21 -5.86 -21.78 28.14
CA GLN A 21 -5.40 -20.55 27.53
C GLN A 21 -5.03 -20.89 26.10
N ALA A 22 -5.74 -20.30 25.13
CA ALA A 22 -5.43 -20.50 23.72
C ALA A 22 -3.96 -20.12 23.50
N GLU A 23 -3.19 -21.03 22.91
CA GLU A 23 -1.78 -20.78 22.62
C GLU A 23 -1.70 -19.63 21.61
N ALA A 24 -0.82 -18.66 21.87
CA ALA A 24 -0.64 -17.52 21.00
C ALA A 24 -0.26 -18.00 19.58
N PRO A 25 -0.76 -17.36 18.51
CA PRO A 25 -0.45 -17.76 17.14
C PRO A 25 1.05 -17.72 16.88
N GLU A 26 1.57 -18.75 16.19
CA GLU A 26 2.97 -18.79 15.76
C GLU A 26 3.21 -17.70 14.71
N ARG A 27 4.00 -16.68 15.08
CA ARG A 27 4.35 -15.58 14.20
C ARG A 27 5.50 -15.95 13.27
N GLY A 28 5.50 -15.38 12.06
CA GLY A 28 6.52 -15.70 11.06
C GLY A 28 7.92 -15.16 11.35
N ARG A 29 8.07 -14.28 12.36
CA ARG A 29 9.33 -13.63 12.74
C ARG A 29 9.23 -13.00 14.12
N ASP A 30 10.37 -12.74 14.77
CA ASP A 30 10.48 -11.81 15.91
C ASP A 30 11.46 -10.65 15.59
N PRO A 31 11.08 -9.37 15.73
CA PRO A 31 9.70 -8.89 15.92
C PRO A 31 8.84 -9.21 14.69
N TRP A 32 7.58 -9.55 14.94
CA TRP A 32 6.62 -9.89 13.89
C TRP A 32 5.95 -8.66 13.27
N ALA A 33 5.86 -7.55 14.00
CA ALA A 33 5.33 -6.28 13.53
C ALA A 33 6.42 -5.19 13.59
N PHE A 34 6.75 -4.58 12.45
CA PHE A 34 7.84 -3.60 12.37
C PHE A 34 7.69 -2.62 11.22
N ARG A 35 8.49 -1.54 11.24
CA ARG A 35 8.47 -0.47 10.25
C ARG A 35 9.68 -0.57 9.33
N MET A 36 9.47 -0.45 8.02
CA MET A 36 10.58 -0.47 7.06
C MET A 36 10.29 0.31 5.77
N ILE A 37 11.33 0.49 4.94
CA ILE A 37 11.16 0.80 3.53
C ILE A 37 10.96 -0.53 2.80
N LEU A 38 9.84 -0.68 2.11
CA LEU A 38 9.49 -1.88 1.35
C LEU A 38 9.17 -1.45 -0.08
N GLU A 39 9.89 -1.99 -1.07
CA GLU A 39 9.61 -1.79 -2.51
C GLU A 39 9.42 -0.31 -2.90
N ASN A 40 10.33 0.55 -2.43
CA ASN A 40 10.35 2.01 -2.61
C ASN A 40 9.26 2.80 -1.87
N LYS A 41 8.36 2.14 -1.15
CA LYS A 41 7.46 2.81 -0.20
C LYS A 41 8.12 2.93 1.16
N THR A 42 8.28 4.16 1.62
CA THR A 42 8.87 4.42 2.93
C THR A 42 7.87 4.15 4.04
N ARG A 43 8.37 3.81 5.23
CA ARG A 43 7.54 3.79 6.44
C ARG A 43 6.29 2.90 6.25
N MET A 44 6.49 1.68 5.76
CA MET A 44 5.47 0.64 5.69
C MET A 44 5.40 -0.10 7.03
N LEU A 45 4.20 -0.48 7.49
CA LEU A 45 4.01 -1.36 8.64
C LEU A 45 3.94 -2.78 8.09
N VAL A 46 4.91 -3.61 8.44
CA VAL A 46 5.03 -4.99 7.97
C VAL A 46 4.71 -5.94 9.09
N LEU A 47 3.88 -6.94 8.80
CA LEU A 47 3.38 -7.95 9.71
C LEU A 47 3.73 -9.34 9.17
N ALA A 48 4.53 -10.10 9.92
CA ALA A 48 4.78 -11.52 9.72
C ALA A 48 3.73 -12.34 10.48
N LEU A 49 2.47 -12.29 10.00
CA LEU A 49 1.30 -12.82 10.72
C LEU A 49 1.45 -14.32 11.01
N ARG A 50 2.01 -15.07 10.06
CA ARG A 50 2.37 -16.50 10.14
C ARG A 50 3.65 -16.76 9.29
N PRO A 51 4.42 -17.85 9.50
CA PRO A 51 5.62 -18.13 8.67
C PRO A 51 5.43 -18.05 7.15
N ASP A 52 4.23 -18.36 6.66
CA ASP A 52 3.83 -18.39 5.26
C ASP A 52 2.90 -17.24 4.82
N LEU A 53 2.49 -16.34 5.72
CA LEU A 53 1.59 -15.22 5.41
C LEU A 53 2.11 -13.91 6.01
N TRP A 54 2.44 -12.98 5.11
CA TRP A 54 2.92 -11.65 5.43
C TRP A 54 1.96 -10.60 4.90
N ALA A 55 1.80 -9.49 5.62
CA ALA A 55 1.01 -8.35 5.22
C ALA A 55 1.79 -7.05 5.40
N ALA A 56 1.54 -6.07 4.54
CA ALA A 56 2.08 -4.73 4.65
C ALA A 56 0.94 -3.70 4.58
N TYR A 57 0.97 -2.74 5.49
CA TYR A 57 0.07 -1.60 5.53
C TYR A 57 0.83 -0.32 5.21
N ASN A 58 0.17 0.59 4.50
CA ASN A 58 0.69 1.93 4.24
C ASN A 58 0.02 2.96 5.17
N PRO A 59 0.73 3.50 6.17
CA PRO A 59 0.18 4.53 7.05
C PRO A 59 -0.17 5.86 6.40
N ALA A 60 0.37 6.16 5.21
CA ALA A 60 0.08 7.43 4.56
C ALA A 60 -1.37 7.51 4.09
N ASN A 61 -1.98 6.37 3.75
CA ASN A 61 -3.35 6.26 3.24
C ASN A 61 -4.22 5.25 4.02
N GLY A 62 -3.70 4.60 5.07
CA GLY A 62 -4.48 3.76 5.97
C GLY A 62 -5.01 2.48 5.30
N THR A 63 -4.28 1.92 4.35
CA THR A 63 -4.73 0.75 3.58
C THR A 63 -3.81 -0.46 3.76
N LEU A 64 -4.40 -1.64 3.58
CA LEU A 64 -3.66 -2.86 3.28
C LEU A 64 -2.99 -2.66 1.91
N HIS A 65 -1.67 -2.69 1.88
CA HIS A 65 -0.90 -2.44 0.67
C HIS A 65 -0.55 -3.74 -0.06
N LYS A 66 -0.17 -4.79 0.68
CA LYS A 66 0.29 -6.05 0.07
C LYS A 66 0.10 -7.23 1.02
N VAL A 67 -0.21 -8.41 0.47
CA VAL A 67 -0.20 -9.71 1.16
C VAL A 67 0.56 -10.72 0.32
N TRP A 68 1.46 -11.49 0.92
CA TRP A 68 2.33 -12.42 0.20
C TRP A 68 2.85 -13.57 1.08
N SER A 69 3.46 -14.57 0.44
CA SER A 69 4.16 -15.69 1.09
C SER A 69 5.68 -15.64 0.93
N GLY A 70 6.45 -16.46 1.65
CA GLY A 70 7.90 -16.63 1.42
C GLY A 70 8.82 -15.61 2.12
N GLY A 71 8.30 -14.47 2.56
CA GLY A 71 9.01 -13.53 3.43
C GLY A 71 9.67 -12.35 2.69
N ILE A 72 10.79 -11.86 3.24
CA ILE A 72 11.41 -10.60 2.79
C ILE A 72 12.89 -10.82 2.53
N GLN A 73 13.34 -10.32 1.38
CA GLN A 73 14.74 -10.12 1.12
C GLN A 73 15.17 -8.76 1.71
N PHE A 74 15.84 -8.82 2.86
CA PHE A 74 16.27 -7.62 3.56
C PHE A 74 17.49 -7.00 2.88
N HIS A 75 17.33 -5.76 2.43
CA HIS A 75 18.36 -4.95 1.79
C HIS A 75 18.42 -3.56 2.40
N GLY A 76 19.58 -2.92 2.26
CA GLY A 76 19.79 -1.52 2.58
C GLY A 76 20.76 -1.33 3.74
N LYS A 77 20.98 -0.05 4.09
CA LYS A 77 22.08 0.35 4.98
C LYS A 77 22.17 -0.41 6.30
N VAL A 78 21.04 -0.78 6.87
CA VAL A 78 20.96 -1.50 8.16
C VAL A 78 21.28 -3.00 8.02
N TYR A 79 21.02 -3.60 6.85
CA TYR A 79 21.08 -5.06 6.67
C TYR A 79 22.34 -5.52 5.95
N ASP A 80 22.72 -4.83 4.88
CA ASP A 80 23.83 -5.25 4.00
C ASP A 80 24.75 -4.09 3.58
N PHE A 81 24.57 -2.90 4.17
CA PHE A 81 25.23 -1.63 3.78
C PHE A 81 24.98 -1.20 2.32
N GLY A 82 24.12 -1.91 1.60
CA GLY A 82 23.70 -1.64 0.23
C GLY A 82 22.83 -0.40 0.11
N GLN A 83 22.57 -0.01 -1.14
CA GLN A 83 21.68 1.10 -1.49
C GLN A 83 20.30 0.61 -1.97
N GLN A 84 20.12 -0.71 -2.08
CA GLN A 84 18.87 -1.30 -2.51
C GLN A 84 17.86 -1.30 -1.37
N ASN A 85 16.59 -1.15 -1.72
CA ASN A 85 15.49 -1.30 -0.78
C ASN A 85 15.09 -2.77 -0.67
N SER A 86 14.64 -3.18 0.50
CA SER A 86 14.09 -4.52 0.72
C SER A 86 12.89 -4.80 -0.18
N SER A 87 12.74 -6.05 -0.59
CA SER A 87 11.68 -6.53 -1.47
C SER A 87 11.02 -7.79 -0.93
N THR A 88 9.77 -8.03 -1.31
CA THR A 88 9.09 -9.28 -0.96
C THR A 88 9.64 -10.45 -1.75
N GLN A 89 9.57 -11.66 -1.19
CA GLN A 89 9.81 -12.91 -1.90
C GLN A 89 8.49 -13.67 -2.06
N GLY A 90 8.50 -14.80 -2.76
CA GLY A 90 7.33 -15.70 -2.88
C GLY A 90 6.18 -15.15 -3.72
N VAL A 91 4.97 -15.66 -3.46
CA VAL A 91 3.76 -15.34 -4.25
C VAL A 91 3.08 -14.12 -3.65
N THR A 92 2.81 -13.12 -4.49
CA THR A 92 1.94 -11.99 -4.11
C THR A 92 0.49 -12.43 -4.22
N TYR A 93 -0.20 -12.52 -3.09
CA TYR A 93 -1.63 -12.82 -3.04
C TYR A 93 -2.46 -11.58 -3.35
N TYR A 94 -2.02 -10.44 -2.81
CA TYR A 94 -2.66 -9.14 -2.99
C TYR A 94 -1.61 -8.04 -3.06
N LEU A 95 -1.78 -7.10 -3.97
CA LEU A 95 -1.12 -5.80 -4.02
C LEU A 95 -2.19 -4.78 -4.36
N LEU A 96 -2.39 -3.79 -3.49
CA LEU A 96 -3.37 -2.72 -3.69
C LEU A 96 -3.26 -2.15 -5.11
N GLU A 97 -4.41 -2.09 -5.78
CA GLU A 97 -4.49 -1.51 -7.12
C GLU A 97 -4.00 -0.07 -7.10
N ASP A 98 -3.43 0.39 -8.22
CA ASP A 98 -2.88 1.74 -8.37
C ASP A 98 -1.80 2.16 -7.35
N ALA A 99 -1.22 1.21 -6.62
CA ALA A 99 -0.05 1.49 -5.78
C ALA A 99 1.18 1.88 -6.64
N PHE A 100 1.23 1.41 -7.88
CA PHE A 100 2.22 1.73 -8.90
C PHE A 100 1.50 2.11 -10.20
N LEU A 101 1.58 3.38 -10.56
CA LEU A 101 0.83 3.98 -11.67
C LEU A 101 1.51 3.74 -13.02
N LEU A 102 2.85 3.72 -13.02
CA LEU A 102 3.66 3.39 -14.19
C LEU A 102 4.87 2.59 -13.74
N THR A 103 5.18 1.51 -14.44
CA THR A 103 6.44 0.77 -14.23
C THR A 103 7.03 0.42 -15.59
N ALA A 104 8.28 0.82 -15.81
CA ALA A 104 9.03 0.55 -17.02
C ALA A 104 10.47 0.16 -16.63
N ARG A 105 10.75 -1.15 -16.65
CA ARG A 105 12.02 -1.74 -16.20
C ARG A 105 12.69 -2.68 -17.21
N ASP A 106 12.06 -2.88 -18.37
CA ASP A 106 12.66 -3.62 -19.48
C ASP A 106 13.11 -2.61 -20.53
N GLU A 107 14.37 -2.20 -20.46
CA GLU A 107 14.93 -1.19 -21.36
C GLU A 107 15.25 -1.72 -22.76
N SER A 108 15.05 -3.02 -23.00
CA SER A 108 15.23 -3.65 -24.31
C SER A 108 14.09 -3.30 -25.29
N VAL A 109 12.98 -2.80 -24.77
CA VAL A 109 11.79 -2.39 -25.53
C VAL A 109 11.29 -1.01 -25.10
N ILE A 110 10.52 -0.33 -25.95
CA ILE A 110 9.72 0.83 -25.51
C ILE A 110 8.44 0.29 -24.86
N PRO A 111 8.10 0.68 -23.63
CA PRO A 111 6.94 0.13 -22.95
C PRO A 111 5.62 0.47 -23.69
N VAL A 112 4.63 -0.40 -23.55
CA VAL A 112 3.30 -0.19 -24.16
C VAL A 112 2.70 1.14 -23.70
N GLY A 113 2.10 1.88 -24.64
CA GLY A 113 1.49 3.20 -24.38
C GLY A 113 2.49 4.37 -24.34
N TRP A 114 3.80 4.10 -24.30
CA TRP A 114 4.81 5.14 -24.39
C TRP A 114 5.07 5.53 -25.84
N THR A 115 5.41 6.79 -26.08
CA THR A 115 5.88 7.27 -27.38
C THR A 115 7.33 7.70 -27.28
N ALA A 116 8.13 7.29 -28.27
CA ALA A 116 9.57 7.52 -28.28
C ALA A 116 10.03 8.02 -29.65
N SER A 117 10.89 9.04 -29.64
CA SER A 117 11.53 9.59 -30.84
C SER A 117 13.02 9.73 -30.55
N GLY A 118 13.86 9.16 -31.42
CA GLY A 118 15.32 9.19 -31.26
C GLY A 118 15.85 8.36 -30.08
N ILE A 119 15.11 7.35 -29.63
CA ILE A 119 15.49 6.45 -28.53
C ILE A 119 16.02 5.13 -29.09
N ILE A 120 17.14 4.67 -28.54
CA ILE A 120 17.73 3.35 -28.82
C ILE A 120 17.54 2.49 -27.57
N THR A 121 16.98 1.29 -27.72
CA THR A 121 16.78 0.34 -26.62
C THR A 121 18.04 -0.50 -26.36
N GLY A 122 18.15 -1.09 -25.17
CA GLY A 122 19.33 -1.86 -24.75
C GLY A 122 19.30 -2.17 -23.26
N SER A 123 20.43 -2.05 -22.58
CA SER A 123 20.48 -2.11 -21.10
C SER A 123 20.03 -0.81 -20.41
N ALA A 124 19.80 0.24 -21.21
CA ALA A 124 19.15 1.48 -20.83
C ALA A 124 18.61 2.15 -22.11
N TRP A 125 17.53 2.92 -22.01
CA TRP A 125 17.04 3.73 -23.13
C TRP A 125 18.00 4.87 -23.40
N SER A 126 18.66 4.84 -24.55
CA SER A 126 19.66 5.82 -24.95
C SER A 126 19.05 6.89 -25.84
N PHE A 127 19.17 8.15 -25.43
CA PHE A 127 18.69 9.32 -26.14
C PHE A 127 19.75 9.78 -27.15
N SER A 128 19.43 9.71 -28.44
CA SER A 128 20.30 10.16 -29.53
C SER A 128 20.73 11.63 -29.39
N SER A 129 21.77 12.04 -30.12
CA SER A 129 22.24 13.44 -30.17
C SER A 129 21.37 14.37 -31.01
N SER A 130 20.36 13.85 -31.70
CA SER A 130 19.48 14.65 -32.54
C SER A 130 18.55 15.53 -31.70
N PRO A 131 18.32 16.81 -32.07
CA PRO A 131 17.29 17.63 -31.48
C PRO A 131 15.92 16.94 -31.56
N GLY A 132 15.05 17.16 -30.56
CA GLY A 132 13.72 16.57 -30.53
C GLY A 132 13.67 15.11 -30.07
N THR A 133 14.76 14.57 -29.54
CA THR A 133 14.76 13.24 -28.90
C THR A 133 13.94 13.27 -27.61
N THR A 134 12.89 12.45 -27.55
CA THR A 134 11.94 12.41 -26.43
C THR A 134 11.45 11.01 -26.14
N MET A 135 11.12 10.75 -24.87
CA MET A 135 10.36 9.59 -24.44
C MET A 135 9.21 10.10 -23.55
N ILE A 136 7.97 9.74 -23.90
CA ILE A 136 6.76 10.29 -23.29
C ILE A 136 5.89 9.15 -22.77
N SER A 137 5.45 9.26 -21.51
CA SER A 137 4.55 8.30 -20.87
C SER A 137 3.15 8.31 -21.47
N PRO A 138 2.35 7.24 -21.26
CA PRO A 138 0.91 7.33 -21.40
C PRO A 138 0.31 8.34 -20.40
N THR A 139 -0.96 8.65 -20.59
CA THR A 139 -1.75 9.41 -19.61
C THR A 139 -1.88 8.61 -18.31
N VAL A 140 -1.81 9.31 -17.18
CA VAL A 140 -2.08 8.80 -15.83
C VAL A 140 -3.09 9.71 -15.14
N ASP A 141 -4.02 9.11 -14.39
CA ASP A 141 -4.91 9.82 -13.47
C ASP A 141 -4.27 9.88 -12.08
N LEU A 142 -4.09 11.10 -11.55
CA LEU A 142 -3.51 11.37 -10.23
C LEU A 142 -4.52 11.98 -9.26
N ARG A 143 -5.82 12.01 -9.60
CA ARG A 143 -6.84 12.66 -8.74
C ARG A 143 -7.04 11.95 -7.40
N ARG A 144 -6.79 10.63 -7.36
CA ARG A 144 -6.93 9.79 -6.16
C ARG A 144 -5.58 9.46 -5.50
N HIS A 145 -4.52 10.21 -5.79
CA HIS A 145 -3.18 9.91 -5.27
C HIS A 145 -2.54 11.08 -4.55
N ASP A 146 -2.02 10.79 -3.36
CA ASP A 146 -1.15 11.67 -2.60
C ASP A 146 0.32 11.29 -2.74
N GLN A 147 1.22 12.21 -2.39
CA GLN A 147 2.68 11.99 -2.34
C GLN A 147 3.28 11.31 -3.58
N VAL A 148 2.73 11.64 -4.76
CA VAL A 148 3.15 11.05 -6.03
C VAL A 148 4.63 11.31 -6.26
N THR A 149 5.37 10.26 -6.59
CA THR A 149 6.81 10.28 -6.81
C THR A 149 7.14 9.57 -8.11
N LEU A 150 7.90 10.26 -8.96
CA LEU A 150 8.51 9.68 -10.14
C LEU A 150 9.96 9.29 -9.82
N ALA A 151 10.24 7.99 -9.85
CA ALA A 151 11.56 7.40 -9.74
C ALA A 151 12.09 6.99 -11.11
N TYR A 152 13.40 7.14 -11.35
CA TYR A 152 14.07 6.77 -12.59
C TYR A 152 15.59 6.76 -12.43
N GLN A 153 16.29 5.83 -13.05
CA GLN A 153 17.75 5.82 -13.11
C GLN A 153 18.27 6.55 -14.35
N THR A 154 19.38 7.27 -14.20
CA THR A 154 20.13 7.86 -15.32
C THR A 154 21.57 7.35 -15.31
N PRO A 155 21.80 6.10 -15.73
CA PRO A 155 23.10 5.43 -15.58
C PRO A 155 24.17 6.06 -16.49
N GLY A 156 25.12 6.80 -15.92
CA GLY A 156 26.25 7.38 -16.64
C GLY A 156 26.73 8.72 -16.05
N ALA A 157 28.04 9.00 -16.14
CA ALA A 157 28.59 10.27 -15.68
C ALA A 157 28.12 11.43 -16.57
N ASN A 158 27.67 12.54 -15.95
CA ASN A 158 27.16 13.75 -16.62
C ASN A 158 25.90 13.55 -17.49
N ASN A 159 25.07 12.55 -17.14
CA ASN A 159 23.80 12.30 -17.79
C ASN A 159 22.71 13.26 -17.29
N ARG A 160 22.14 14.05 -18.20
CA ARG A 160 21.21 15.15 -17.90
C ARG A 160 20.00 15.12 -18.83
N LEU A 161 18.86 14.68 -18.30
CA LEU A 161 17.56 14.76 -18.96
C LEU A 161 16.72 15.86 -18.31
N TRP A 162 15.99 16.61 -19.11
CA TRP A 162 14.81 17.33 -18.64
C TRP A 162 13.67 16.35 -18.48
N VAL A 163 13.01 16.44 -17.33
CA VAL A 163 11.71 15.82 -17.10
C VAL A 163 10.70 16.97 -17.08
N ASP A 164 9.76 16.96 -18.02
CA ASP A 164 8.63 17.88 -18.03
C ASP A 164 7.33 17.13 -17.71
N VAL A 165 6.42 17.78 -17.01
CA VAL A 165 5.10 17.27 -16.67
C VAL A 165 4.04 18.09 -17.38
N SER A 166 3.08 17.38 -17.95
CA SER A 166 1.85 17.89 -18.55
C SER A 166 0.66 17.50 -17.69
N THR A 167 -0.35 18.35 -17.60
CA THR A 167 -1.67 18.03 -17.02
C THR A 167 -2.81 18.09 -18.04
N ASP A 168 -2.51 18.27 -19.33
CA ASP A 168 -3.47 18.48 -20.42
C ASP A 168 -3.26 17.50 -21.60
N GLY A 169 -2.81 16.27 -21.28
CA GLY A 169 -2.60 15.21 -22.26
C GLY A 169 -1.37 15.41 -23.17
N GLY A 170 -0.50 16.37 -22.87
CA GLY A 170 0.73 16.67 -23.58
C GLY A 170 0.63 17.89 -24.50
N SER A 171 -0.45 18.66 -24.39
CA SER A 171 -0.67 19.89 -25.16
C SER A 171 0.28 21.01 -24.69
N SER A 172 0.54 21.08 -23.38
CA SER A 172 1.54 21.94 -22.75
C SER A 172 2.44 21.15 -21.79
N TRP A 173 3.66 21.64 -21.55
CA TRP A 173 4.68 20.96 -20.75
C TRP A 173 5.24 21.90 -19.67
N THR A 174 4.33 22.64 -19.05
CA THR A 174 4.66 23.74 -18.12
C THR A 174 4.17 23.50 -16.71
N ALA A 175 3.51 22.38 -16.42
CA ALA A 175 2.93 22.11 -15.11
C ALA A 175 4.01 21.89 -14.04
N GLN A 176 5.07 21.17 -14.39
CA GLN A 176 6.26 21.01 -13.56
C GLN A 176 7.45 20.63 -14.45
N SER A 177 8.66 21.03 -14.11
CA SER A 177 9.86 20.53 -14.80
C SER A 177 11.08 20.53 -13.89
N TRP A 178 12.00 19.61 -14.15
CA TRP A 178 13.28 19.53 -13.45
C TRP A 178 14.33 18.82 -14.30
N MET A 179 15.59 19.01 -13.90
CA MET A 179 16.71 18.25 -14.44
C MET A 179 16.90 16.95 -13.65
N SER A 180 17.15 15.85 -14.37
CA SER A 180 17.17 14.49 -13.82
C SER A 180 18.21 14.26 -12.72
N ILE A 181 19.23 15.11 -12.64
CA ILE A 181 20.38 15.02 -11.73
C ILE A 181 20.64 16.32 -10.94
N ASP A 182 19.86 17.40 -11.13
CA ASP A 182 20.08 18.61 -10.34
C ASP A 182 19.39 18.48 -8.97
N GLY A 183 20.22 18.46 -7.91
CA GLY A 183 19.82 18.32 -6.51
C GLY A 183 20.98 17.90 -5.61
N ALA A 184 20.81 17.98 -4.29
CA ALA A 184 21.74 17.33 -3.37
C ALA A 184 21.78 15.82 -3.67
N VAL A 185 22.94 15.18 -3.51
CA VAL A 185 23.14 13.72 -3.70
C VAL A 185 22.11 12.87 -2.93
N ALA A 186 21.47 13.46 -1.92
CA ALA A 186 20.45 12.84 -1.06
C ALA A 186 19.04 12.72 -1.69
N ASP A 187 18.69 13.48 -2.73
CA ASP A 187 17.36 13.41 -3.37
C ASP A 187 17.25 12.26 -4.37
N GLY A 188 18.38 11.65 -4.74
CA GLY A 188 18.43 10.45 -5.55
C GLY A 188 17.67 10.55 -6.88
N HIS A 189 17.51 9.39 -7.49
CA HIS A 189 16.81 9.13 -8.73
C HIS A 189 15.28 9.25 -8.59
N GLN A 190 14.77 10.18 -7.77
CA GLN A 190 13.35 10.31 -7.41
C GLN A 190 12.95 11.78 -7.27
N LYS A 191 11.76 12.15 -7.74
CA LYS A 191 11.20 13.51 -7.55
C LYS A 191 9.71 13.47 -7.26
N ARG A 192 9.30 14.33 -6.31
CA ARG A 192 7.89 14.56 -5.98
C ARG A 192 7.19 15.26 -7.13
N VAL A 193 6.07 14.69 -7.55
CA VAL A 193 5.16 15.24 -8.55
C VAL A 193 4.10 16.04 -7.80
N ALA A 194 4.15 17.37 -7.95
CA ALA A 194 3.29 18.30 -7.22
C ALA A 194 2.15 18.82 -8.11
N VAL A 195 1.60 17.93 -8.94
CA VAL A 195 0.44 18.20 -9.81
C VAL A 195 -0.62 17.14 -9.58
N THR A 196 -1.87 17.49 -9.88
CA THR A 196 -3.02 16.58 -9.89
C THR A 196 -3.79 16.75 -11.19
N GLY A 197 -4.53 15.74 -11.61
CA GLY A 197 -5.31 15.73 -12.86
C GLY A 197 -5.47 14.33 -13.43
N ASP A 198 -6.39 14.17 -14.37
CA ASP A 198 -6.71 12.91 -15.06
C ASP A 198 -5.96 12.73 -16.40
N GLN A 199 -5.25 13.77 -16.85
CA GLN A 199 -4.53 13.81 -18.12
C GLN A 199 -3.02 14.06 -17.93
N VAL A 200 -2.44 13.48 -16.87
CA VAL A 200 -1.04 13.72 -16.52
C VAL A 200 -0.12 12.89 -17.40
N LYS A 201 0.94 13.53 -17.93
CA LYS A 201 2.00 12.85 -18.71
C LYS A 201 3.38 13.36 -18.31
N PHE A 202 4.37 12.49 -18.49
CA PHE A 202 5.78 12.78 -18.27
C PHE A 202 6.54 12.72 -19.58
N ARG A 203 7.38 13.72 -19.84
CA ARG A 203 8.29 13.74 -20.99
C ARG A 203 9.72 13.83 -20.50
N PHE A 204 10.50 12.83 -20.87
CA PHE A 204 11.94 12.85 -20.79
C PHE A 204 12.50 13.39 -22.10
N ARG A 205 13.39 14.37 -22.03
CA ARG A 205 14.09 14.91 -23.20
C ARG A 205 15.50 15.36 -22.83
N ARG A 206 16.35 15.50 -23.83
CA ARG A 206 17.71 16.00 -23.59
C ARG A 206 17.77 17.51 -23.37
N ASN A 207 18.80 17.95 -22.66
CA ASN A 207 19.29 19.33 -22.73
C ASN A 207 20.18 19.50 -23.99
N ALA A 208 20.09 20.65 -24.66
CA ALA A 208 20.59 20.87 -26.02
C ALA A 208 22.12 20.75 -26.21
N THR A 209 22.89 20.66 -25.13
CA THR A 209 24.36 20.62 -25.15
C THR A 209 24.89 19.47 -24.27
N GLY A 210 25.31 18.35 -24.86
CA GLY A 210 25.91 17.24 -24.08
C GLY A 210 26.11 15.91 -24.84
N SER A 211 26.68 14.91 -24.15
CA SER A 211 26.84 13.52 -24.58
C SER A 211 25.51 12.72 -24.54
N THR A 212 25.53 11.47 -25.01
CA THR A 212 24.39 10.52 -24.90
C THR A 212 23.82 10.50 -23.49
N ALA A 213 22.50 10.61 -23.37
CA ALA A 213 21.78 10.51 -22.12
C ALA A 213 21.03 9.17 -22.07
N THR A 214 21.02 8.51 -20.92
CA THR A 214 20.36 7.22 -20.72
C THR A 214 19.28 7.31 -19.64
N LEU A 215 18.24 6.49 -19.76
CA LEU A 215 17.16 6.35 -18.80
C LEU A 215 16.91 4.87 -18.55
N ALA A 216 16.64 4.49 -17.31
CA ALA A 216 16.28 3.13 -16.92
C ALA A 216 15.36 3.15 -15.69
N ASP A 217 14.70 2.03 -15.41
CA ASP A 217 13.95 1.78 -14.17
C ASP A 217 12.99 2.92 -13.79
N VAL A 218 12.15 3.34 -14.74
CA VAL A 218 11.18 4.41 -14.51
C VAL A 218 9.97 3.83 -13.78
N THR A 219 9.66 4.39 -12.62
CA THR A 219 8.49 4.01 -11.82
C THR A 219 7.77 5.26 -11.34
N LEU A 220 6.46 5.33 -11.53
CA LEU A 220 5.58 6.32 -10.91
C LEU A 220 4.75 5.62 -9.85
N PHE A 221 4.75 6.14 -8.63
CA PHE A 221 3.97 5.60 -7.52
C PHE A 221 3.43 6.72 -6.65
N GLY A 222 2.34 6.45 -5.94
CA GLY A 222 1.72 7.38 -5.01
C GLY A 222 0.99 6.64 -3.90
N ASP A 223 0.46 7.39 -2.96
CA ASP A 223 -0.40 6.90 -1.90
C ASP A 223 -1.84 7.02 -2.38
N TYR A 224 -2.41 5.88 -2.80
CA TYR A 224 -3.76 5.80 -3.35
C TYR A 224 -4.82 5.97 -2.26
N GLN A 225 -5.82 6.80 -2.52
CA GLN A 225 -6.95 7.08 -1.63
C GLN A 225 -8.06 6.03 -1.84
N ALA A 226 -7.88 4.85 -1.23
CA ALA A 226 -8.85 3.75 -1.29
C ALA A 226 -10.09 3.97 -0.41
N TRP A 227 -9.99 4.87 0.58
CA TRP A 227 -11.12 5.31 1.38
C TRP A 227 -11.89 6.41 0.64
N SER A 228 -13.21 6.29 0.63
CA SER A 228 -14.13 7.33 0.17
C SER A 228 -15.30 7.45 1.13
N LEU A 229 -15.86 8.65 1.21
CA LEU A 229 -17.04 8.94 2.02
C LEU A 229 -18.07 9.62 1.14
N GLU A 230 -19.29 9.09 1.14
CA GLU A 230 -20.44 9.75 0.54
C GLU A 230 -21.35 10.27 1.63
N VAL A 231 -21.63 11.58 1.64
CA VAL A 231 -22.58 12.22 2.56
C VAL A 231 -23.63 12.93 1.74
N ALA A 232 -24.91 12.54 1.90
CA ALA A 232 -26.02 13.13 1.17
C ALA A 232 -25.80 13.22 -0.37
N GLY A 233 -25.15 12.22 -0.96
CA GLY A 233 -24.86 12.16 -2.40
C GLY A 233 -23.63 12.93 -2.85
N GLN A 234 -22.86 13.52 -1.94
CA GLN A 234 -21.56 14.15 -2.24
C GLN A 234 -20.42 13.23 -1.83
N LEU A 235 -19.55 12.92 -2.80
CA LEU A 235 -18.37 12.09 -2.60
C LEU A 235 -17.18 12.96 -2.19
N GLU A 236 -16.50 12.56 -1.12
CA GLU A 236 -15.19 13.08 -0.72
C GLU A 236 -14.20 11.94 -0.46
N HIS A 237 -12.90 12.25 -0.53
CA HIS A 237 -11.81 11.32 -0.20
C HIS A 237 -11.12 11.80 1.07
N PRO A 238 -11.43 11.20 2.24
CA PRO A 238 -10.92 11.70 3.50
C PRO A 238 -9.40 11.49 3.62
N ARG A 239 -8.73 12.46 4.24
CA ARG A 239 -7.29 12.36 4.51
C ARG A 239 -7.05 11.42 5.69
N VAL A 240 -6.13 10.48 5.56
CA VAL A 240 -5.74 9.63 6.67
C VAL A 240 -4.79 10.35 7.63
N ASP A 241 -5.08 10.24 8.93
CA ASP A 241 -4.23 10.65 10.03
C ASP A 241 -3.85 9.42 10.87
N TRP A 242 -2.66 8.88 10.62
CA TRP A 242 -2.17 7.67 11.28
C TRP A 242 -1.94 7.87 12.77
N ARG A 243 -2.60 7.05 13.60
CA ARG A 243 -2.52 7.13 15.07
C ARG A 243 -1.54 6.12 15.68
N GLY A 244 -1.12 5.11 14.91
CA GLY A 244 -0.15 4.11 15.36
C GLY A 244 -0.69 2.69 15.25
N TYR A 245 -0.07 1.80 16.01
CA TYR A 245 -0.59 0.46 16.25
C TYR A 245 -0.28 0.04 17.69
N ARG A 246 -1.05 -0.90 18.21
CA ARG A 246 -0.89 -1.50 19.53
C ARG A 246 -0.79 -3.02 19.37
N LEU A 247 0.22 -3.62 19.97
CA LEU A 247 0.29 -5.09 20.09
C LEU A 247 -0.60 -5.56 21.24
N ILE A 248 -1.33 -6.63 21.00
CA ILE A 248 -2.13 -7.36 22.00
C ILE A 248 -1.25 -8.48 22.54
N ASP A 249 -0.98 -8.44 23.86
CA ASP A 249 -0.16 -9.42 24.58
C ASP A 249 1.14 -9.81 23.86
N SER A 250 1.80 -8.80 23.28
CA SER A 250 3.04 -8.86 22.47
C SER A 250 2.94 -9.67 21.17
N THR A 251 2.35 -10.86 21.19
CA THR A 251 2.27 -11.80 20.06
C THR A 251 0.85 -12.22 19.71
N GLU A 252 -0.15 -11.98 20.57
CA GLU A 252 -1.52 -12.45 20.34
C GLU A 252 -2.23 -11.72 19.20
N GLY A 253 -1.92 -10.44 18.98
CA GLY A 253 -2.53 -9.69 17.89
C GLY A 253 -2.01 -8.26 17.76
N ILE A 254 -2.60 -7.52 16.82
CA ILE A 254 -2.29 -6.11 16.59
C ILE A 254 -3.58 -5.35 16.29
N VAL A 255 -3.68 -4.13 16.83
CA VAL A 255 -4.70 -3.15 16.45
C VAL A 255 -4.00 -1.98 15.77
N ILE A 256 -4.35 -1.73 14.52
CA ILE A 256 -3.92 -0.60 13.71
C ILE A 256 -4.92 0.53 13.91
N LEU A 257 -4.43 1.76 14.13
CA LEU A 257 -5.25 2.90 14.51
C LEU A 257 -5.03 4.07 13.54
N TYR A 258 -6.08 4.58 12.93
CA TYR A 258 -6.05 5.79 12.11
C TYR A 258 -7.40 6.53 12.13
N ASP A 259 -7.34 7.84 11.93
CA ASP A 259 -8.54 8.64 11.71
C ASP A 259 -8.66 9.00 10.24
N LEU A 260 -9.88 8.93 9.71
CA LEU A 260 -10.25 9.55 8.45
C LEU A 260 -10.73 10.97 8.74
N VAL A 261 -9.98 11.96 8.25
CA VAL A 261 -10.27 13.38 8.44
C VAL A 261 -11.06 13.90 7.26
N LEU A 262 -12.31 14.27 7.53
CA LEU A 262 -13.29 14.73 6.53
C LEU A 262 -13.00 16.16 6.10
N GLU A 263 -13.59 16.63 4.99
CA GLU A 263 -13.43 18.03 4.54
C GLU A 263 -13.95 19.03 5.59
N SER A 264 -15.01 18.65 6.32
CA SER A 264 -15.56 19.41 7.45
C SER A 264 -14.61 19.53 8.64
N GLY A 265 -13.53 18.75 8.69
CA GLY A 265 -12.63 18.60 9.82
C GLY A 265 -13.10 17.61 10.89
N ALA A 266 -14.30 17.03 10.74
CA ALA A 266 -14.74 15.90 11.55
C ALA A 266 -13.84 14.67 11.32
N ARG A 267 -13.86 13.74 12.26
CA ARG A 267 -13.00 12.55 12.26
C ARG A 267 -13.83 11.30 12.43
N VAL A 268 -13.58 10.32 11.57
CA VAL A 268 -14.06 8.94 11.73
C VAL A 268 -12.87 8.10 12.18
N ALA A 269 -12.93 7.55 13.38
CA ALA A 269 -11.90 6.66 13.89
C ALA A 269 -12.09 5.26 13.29
N VAL A 270 -10.99 4.67 12.83
CA VAL A 270 -10.93 3.30 12.34
C VAL A 270 -9.88 2.54 13.13
N GLU A 271 -10.32 1.50 13.82
CA GLU A 271 -9.44 0.47 14.37
C GLU A 271 -9.50 -0.77 13.48
N GLU A 272 -8.34 -1.31 13.12
CA GLU A 272 -8.26 -2.51 12.27
C GLU A 272 -7.35 -3.57 12.89
N SER A 273 -7.85 -4.80 13.05
CA SER A 273 -7.11 -5.94 13.58
C SER A 273 -6.99 -7.05 12.52
N PRO A 274 -5.86 -7.13 11.79
CA PRO A 274 -5.61 -8.22 10.86
C PRO A 274 -5.08 -9.47 11.55
N GLU A 275 -5.53 -10.66 11.12
CA GLU A 275 -5.02 -11.94 11.58
C GLU A 275 -5.01 -12.99 10.46
N ALA A 276 -3.98 -13.84 10.45
CA ALA A 276 -3.88 -14.92 9.47
C ALA A 276 -4.93 -16.00 9.72
N LEU A 277 -5.64 -16.40 8.68
CA LEU A 277 -6.51 -17.58 8.68
C LEU A 277 -5.81 -18.75 7.97
N GLU A 278 -6.37 -19.96 8.03
CA GLU A 278 -5.81 -21.13 7.36
C GLU A 278 -5.59 -20.89 5.85
N GLY A 279 -4.47 -21.40 5.33
CA GLY A 279 -4.10 -21.24 3.92
C GLY A 279 -3.73 -19.80 3.57
N ALA A 280 -3.91 -19.43 2.31
CA ALA A 280 -3.74 -18.06 1.82
C ALA A 280 -5.00 -17.25 2.14
N SER A 281 -5.21 -16.95 3.42
CA SER A 281 -6.41 -16.25 3.89
C SER A 281 -6.08 -15.24 5.00
N LEU A 282 -6.78 -14.12 5.01
CA LEU A 282 -6.62 -13.04 5.99
C LEU A 282 -7.99 -12.63 6.53
N GLU A 283 -8.10 -12.53 7.85
CA GLU A 283 -9.20 -11.85 8.51
C GLU A 283 -8.78 -10.41 8.82
N ARG A 284 -9.68 -9.46 8.59
CA ARG A 284 -9.55 -8.06 9.04
C ARG A 284 -10.80 -7.72 9.84
N ARG A 285 -10.64 -7.41 11.13
CA ARG A 285 -11.72 -6.85 11.96
C ARG A 285 -11.61 -5.34 11.99
N PHE A 286 -12.73 -4.66 11.85
CA PHE A 286 -12.83 -3.21 11.87
C PHE A 286 -13.73 -2.77 13.01
N THR A 287 -13.36 -1.68 13.66
CA THR A 287 -14.26 -0.88 14.48
C THR A 287 -14.28 0.53 13.91
N VAL A 288 -15.46 0.99 13.51
CA VAL A 288 -15.68 2.33 12.97
C VAL A 288 -16.45 3.16 13.99
N THR A 289 -16.00 4.38 14.26
CA THR A 289 -16.64 5.28 15.23
C THR A 289 -16.62 6.73 14.75
N GLY A 290 -17.71 7.46 14.98
CA GLY A 290 -17.84 8.86 14.59
C GLY A 290 -18.27 9.07 13.14
N LEU A 291 -18.85 8.06 12.49
CA LEU A 291 -19.40 8.17 11.14
C LEU A 291 -20.60 9.15 11.14
N PRO A 292 -20.63 10.16 10.24
CA PRO A 292 -21.76 11.08 10.17
C PRO A 292 -23.08 10.37 9.83
N THR A 293 -24.19 10.91 10.29
CA THR A 293 -25.52 10.40 9.93
C THR A 293 -25.73 10.51 8.42
N GLU A 294 -26.38 9.51 7.83
CA GLU A 294 -26.61 9.42 6.36
C GLU A 294 -25.31 9.37 5.54
N ALA A 295 -24.17 9.06 6.16
CA ALA A 295 -22.93 8.82 5.46
C ALA A 295 -22.74 7.34 5.11
N ARG A 296 -22.07 7.10 3.99
CA ARG A 296 -21.54 5.80 3.61
C ARG A 296 -20.03 5.92 3.46
N LEU A 297 -19.31 5.24 4.33
CA LEU A 297 -17.86 5.10 4.24
C LEU A 297 -17.55 3.83 3.44
N SER A 298 -16.72 3.94 2.41
CA SER A 298 -16.33 2.82 1.57
C SER A 298 -14.82 2.63 1.58
N LEU A 299 -14.37 1.40 1.76
CA LEU A 299 -12.99 0.97 1.49
C LEU A 299 -12.97 0.14 0.22
N GLU A 300 -12.23 0.59 -0.78
CA GLU A 300 -11.93 -0.22 -1.97
C GLU A 300 -11.03 -1.40 -1.60
N LEU A 301 -11.41 -2.60 -2.06
CA LEU A 301 -10.75 -3.87 -1.75
C LEU A 301 -9.91 -4.41 -2.90
N ASP A 302 -10.02 -3.82 -4.10
CA ASP A 302 -9.39 -4.35 -5.30
C ASP A 302 -7.86 -4.27 -5.24
N GLY A 303 -7.25 -5.16 -6.01
CA GLY A 303 -5.82 -5.32 -6.06
C GLY A 303 -5.41 -6.35 -7.10
N VAL A 304 -4.16 -6.27 -7.49
CA VAL A 304 -3.54 -7.25 -8.39
C VAL A 304 -2.94 -8.40 -7.58
N GLY A 305 -2.92 -9.60 -8.15
CA GLY A 305 -2.43 -10.78 -7.45
C GLY A 305 -3.08 -12.04 -8.00
N VAL A 306 -3.55 -12.90 -7.09
CA VAL A 306 -4.28 -14.12 -7.43
C VAL A 306 -5.78 -13.93 -7.21
N PRO A 307 -6.65 -14.77 -7.80
CA PRO A 307 -8.10 -14.68 -7.60
C PRO A 307 -8.50 -14.66 -6.12
N VAL A 308 -9.52 -13.86 -5.79
CA VAL A 308 -9.92 -13.55 -4.42
C VAL A 308 -11.43 -13.75 -4.22
N THR A 309 -11.80 -14.20 -3.01
CA THR A 309 -13.18 -14.22 -2.51
C THR A 309 -13.24 -13.48 -1.18
N HIS A 310 -14.31 -12.71 -0.98
CA HIS A 310 -14.56 -11.96 0.25
C HIS A 310 -15.82 -12.47 0.96
N GLU A 311 -15.74 -12.60 2.28
CA GLU A 311 -16.89 -12.83 3.15
C GLU A 311 -16.97 -11.71 4.19
N VAL A 312 -18.15 -11.13 4.37
CA VAL A 312 -18.39 -10.01 5.30
C VAL A 312 -19.43 -10.38 6.34
N SER A 313 -19.21 -9.92 7.57
CA SER A 313 -20.20 -9.99 8.66
C SER A 313 -20.09 -8.76 9.57
N GLY A 314 -21.14 -8.49 10.35
CA GLY A 314 -21.22 -7.32 11.23
C GLY A 314 -21.80 -6.08 10.54
N ASP A 315 -21.38 -4.90 10.99
CA ASP A 315 -21.89 -3.59 10.58
C ASP A 315 -21.26 -3.07 9.27
N ALA A 316 -21.05 -3.96 8.29
CA ALA A 316 -20.58 -3.62 6.95
C ALA A 316 -21.21 -4.52 5.88
N ALA A 317 -21.16 -4.08 4.62
CA ALA A 317 -21.63 -4.83 3.47
C ALA A 317 -20.65 -4.74 2.29
N LEU A 318 -20.63 -5.77 1.45
CA LEU A 318 -19.90 -5.70 0.18
C LEU A 318 -20.78 -5.03 -0.88
N ARG A 319 -20.16 -4.18 -1.68
CA ARG A 319 -20.77 -3.53 -2.83
C ARG A 319 -19.83 -3.65 -4.03
N SER A 320 -20.39 -3.94 -5.20
CA SER A 320 -19.65 -3.86 -6.46
C SER A 320 -20.18 -2.72 -7.31
N GLU A 321 -19.29 -1.88 -7.83
CA GLU A 321 -19.61 -0.77 -8.72
C GLU A 321 -18.47 -0.59 -9.72
N LEU A 322 -18.78 -0.48 -11.01
CA LEU A 322 -17.80 -0.25 -12.08
C LEU A 322 -16.61 -1.23 -12.08
N ASP A 323 -16.89 -2.51 -11.81
CA ASP A 323 -15.89 -3.60 -11.69
C ASP A 323 -14.96 -3.49 -10.46
N GLU A 324 -15.20 -2.54 -9.58
CA GLU A 324 -14.53 -2.40 -8.27
C GLU A 324 -15.41 -2.98 -7.16
N THR A 325 -14.76 -3.47 -6.10
CA THR A 325 -15.35 -4.06 -4.90
C THR A 325 -15.04 -3.20 -3.68
N TYR A 326 -16.09 -2.86 -2.94
CA TYR A 326 -16.04 -1.99 -1.77
C TYR A 326 -16.56 -2.71 -0.53
N LEU A 327 -15.91 -2.46 0.61
CA LEU A 327 -16.45 -2.69 1.95
C LEU A 327 -17.11 -1.40 2.44
N ASP A 328 -18.43 -1.41 2.53
CA ASP A 328 -19.24 -0.27 2.93
C ASP A 328 -19.64 -0.33 4.40
N PHE A 329 -19.47 0.79 5.10
CA PHE A 329 -19.95 1.04 6.45
C PHE A 329 -21.00 2.16 6.40
N SER A 330 -22.19 1.90 6.92
CA SER A 330 -23.29 2.88 6.95
C SER A 330 -23.60 3.38 8.36
N ASN A 331 -22.97 2.79 9.38
CA ASN A 331 -23.10 3.17 10.78
C ASN A 331 -21.76 2.94 11.49
N ASP A 332 -21.63 3.52 12.70
CA ASP A 332 -20.64 3.06 13.67
C ASP A 332 -20.89 1.61 14.03
N GLY A 333 -19.83 0.85 14.29
CA GLY A 333 -19.97 -0.55 14.64
C GLY A 333 -18.72 -1.39 14.37
N GLU A 334 -18.91 -2.70 14.49
CA GLU A 334 -17.86 -3.69 14.26
C GLU A 334 -18.16 -4.51 13.01
N ALA A 335 -17.16 -4.70 12.16
CA ALA A 335 -17.27 -5.55 10.99
C ALA A 335 -16.09 -6.52 10.88
N ARG A 336 -16.31 -7.65 10.22
CA ARG A 336 -15.30 -8.65 9.92
C ARG A 336 -15.32 -8.95 8.44
N LEU A 337 -14.14 -8.82 7.83
CA LEU A 337 -13.87 -9.18 6.45
C LEU A 337 -12.91 -10.36 6.43
N GLU A 338 -13.35 -11.49 5.92
CA GLU A 338 -12.47 -12.59 5.53
C GLU A 338 -12.13 -12.47 4.05
N THR A 339 -10.86 -12.66 3.72
CA THR A 339 -10.36 -12.66 2.35
C THR A 339 -9.62 -13.96 2.10
N HIS A 340 -10.03 -14.67 1.05
CA HIS A 340 -9.44 -15.95 0.64
C HIS A 340 -8.84 -15.82 -0.75
N TRP A 341 -7.55 -16.10 -0.88
CA TRP A 341 -6.83 -16.11 -2.14
C TRP A 341 -6.68 -17.55 -2.65
N THR A 342 -6.79 -17.73 -3.97
CA THR A 342 -6.66 -19.04 -4.64
C THR A 342 -5.40 -19.06 -5.52
N PRO A 343 -4.22 -19.49 -4.98
CA PRO A 343 -2.92 -19.38 -5.66
C PRO A 343 -2.69 -20.38 -6.79
#